data_AF-A0A927MP70-F1
#
_entry.id   AF-A0A927MP70-F1
#
_cell.length_a   1.000
_cell.length_b   1.000
_cell.length_c   1.000
_cell.angle_alpha   90.00
_cell.angle_beta   90.00
_cell.angle_gamma   90.00
#
_symmetry.space_group_name_H-M   'P 1'
#
loop_
_entity.id
_entity.type
_entity.pdbx_description
1 polymer ?
#
loop_
_entity_poly.entity_id
_entity_poly.type
_entity_poly.pdbx_seq_one_letter_code
_entity_poly.pdbx_strand_id
1 'polypeptide(L)' 'MFDSLFESLKYRYHKNWCRKDQLARFVKLGAITPEEYKEIANEAYSAE' A
#
# COMPACT_ATOMS: atom_id res chain seq x y z
N MET A 1 10.38 12.76 -8.21
CA MET A 1 9.27 12.12 -8.94
C MET A 1 9.25 10.68 -8.48
N PHE A 2 8.14 10.18 -7.95
CA PHE A 2 7.99 8.75 -7.71
C PHE A 2 7.41 8.16 -8.98
N ASP A 3 8.16 7.27 -9.63
CA ASP A 3 7.79 6.65 -10.90
C ASP A 3 6.65 5.64 -10.73
N SER A 4 6.39 5.18 -9.49
CA SER A 4 5.34 4.24 -9.18
C SER A 4 4.56 4.60 -7.92
N LEU A 5 3.24 4.38 -7.98
CA LEU A 5 2.29 4.62 -6.90
C LEU A 5 2.63 3.77 -5.65
N PHE A 6 3.18 2.58 -5.90
CA PHE A 6 3.82 1.70 -4.92
C PHE A 6 4.92 2.37 -4.10
N GLU A 7 5.90 3.00 -4.74
CA GLU A 7 7.03 3.62 -4.04
C GLU A 7 6.55 4.82 -3.21
N SER A 8 5.59 5.57 -3.73
CA SER A 8 4.92 6.64 -2.99
C SER A 8 4.20 6.10 -1.74
N LEU A 9 3.50 4.97 -1.87
CA LEU A 9 2.79 4.33 -0.75
C LEU A 9 3.77 3.73 0.26
N LYS A 10 4.85 3.08 -0.19
CA LYS A 10 5.93 2.57 0.64
C LYS A 10 6.58 3.68 1.45
N TYR A 11 6.91 4.79 0.79
CA TYR A 11 7.48 5.97 1.43
C TYR A 11 6.52 6.59 2.44
N ARG A 12 5.23 6.75 2.08
CA ARG A 12 4.20 7.28 2.98
C ARG A 12 3.95 6.35 4.17
N TYR A 13 3.95 5.05 3.97
CA TYR A 13 3.81 4.05 5.03
C TYR A 13 4.98 4.16 6.02
N HIS A 14 6.21 4.23 5.50
CA HIS A 14 7.42 4.40 6.32
C HIS A 14 7.48 5.76 7.04
N LYS A 15 6.86 6.80 6.48
CA LYS A 15 6.68 8.12 7.10
C LYS A 15 5.50 8.18 8.08
N ASN A 16 4.81 7.07 8.33
CA ASN A 16 3.62 6.99 9.19
C ASN A 16 2.44 7.84 8.69
N TRP A 17 2.42 8.15 7.39
CA TRP A 17 1.37 8.91 6.71
C TRP A 17 0.28 8.03 6.11
N CYS A 18 0.57 6.73 5.92
CA CYS A 18 -0.39 5.79 5.37
C CYS A 18 -0.65 4.68 6.39
N ARG A 19 -1.93 4.47 6.72
CA ARG A 19 -2.37 3.32 7.52
C ARG A 19 -2.71 2.15 6.62
N LYS A 20 -2.64 0.95 7.19
CA LYS A 20 -3.07 -0.32 6.58
C LYS A 20 -4.44 -0.20 5.89
N ASP A 21 -5.38 0.48 6.53
CA ASP A 21 -6.73 0.78 6.03
C ASP A 21 -6.76 1.56 4.70
N GLN A 22 -5.86 2.55 4.56
CA GLN A 22 -5.72 3.32 3.34
C GLN A 22 -5.09 2.48 2.24
N LEU A 23 -4.02 1.75 2.57
CA LEU A 23 -3.35 0.83 1.66
C LEU A 23 -4.33 -0.26 1.13
N ALA A 24 -5.18 -0.78 2.00
CA ALA A 24 -6.24 -1.73 1.67
C ALA A 24 -7.26 -1.14 0.68
N ARG A 25 -7.64 0.13 0.86
CA ARG A 25 -8.47 0.86 -0.10
C ARG A 25 -7.77 1.05 -1.44
N PHE A 26 -6.47 1.31 -1.48
CA PHE A 26 -5.72 1.41 -2.73
C PHE A 26 -5.67 0.06 -3.48
N VAL A 27 -5.60 -1.07 -2.75
CA VAL A 27 -5.77 -2.40 -3.36
C VAL A 27 -7.17 -2.58 -3.94
N LYS A 28 -8.22 -2.25 -3.17
CA LYS A 28 -9.63 -2.33 -3.67
C LYS A 28 -9.90 -1.41 -4.86
N LEU A 29 -9.23 -0.27 -4.93
CA LEU A 29 -9.33 0.69 -6.03
C LEU A 29 -8.54 0.26 -7.28
N GLY A 30 -7.76 -0.82 -7.20
CA GLY A 30 -6.89 -1.27 -8.29
C GLY A 30 -5.67 -0.36 -8.49
N ALA A 31 -5.34 0.49 -7.51
CA ALA A 31 -4.20 1.39 -7.57
C ALA A 31 -2.87 0.68 -7.21
N ILE A 32 -2.94 -0.43 -6.47
CA ILE A 32 -1.84 -1.36 -6.22
C ILE A 32 -2.36 -2.81 -6.19
N THR A 33 -1.49 -3.78 -6.43
CA THR A 33 -1.81 -5.20 -6.26
C THR A 33 -1.74 -5.65 -4.79
N PRO A 34 -2.42 -6.73 -4.41
CA PRO A 34 -2.30 -7.31 -3.06
C PRO A 34 -0.86 -7.79 -2.74
N GLU A 35 -0.07 -8.11 -3.76
CA GLU A 35 1.35 -8.47 -3.63
C GLU A 35 2.20 -7.25 -3.23
N GLU A 36 1.95 -6.12 -3.89
CA GLU A 36 2.54 -4.82 -3.54
C GLU A 36 2.13 -4.36 -2.14
N TYR A 37 0.86 -4.54 -1.76
CA TYR A 37 0.42 -4.28 -0.38
C TYR A 37 1.23 -5.10 0.62
N LYS A 38 1.45 -6.39 0.34
CA LYS A 38 2.22 -7.28 1.21
C LYS A 38 3.66 -6.80 1.35
N GLU A 39 4.28 -6.29 0.29
CA GLU A 39 5.61 -5.70 0.36
C GLU A 39 5.66 -4.40 1.18
N ILE A 40 4.65 -3.54 1.07
CA ILE A 40 4.61 -2.25 1.78
C ILE A 40 4.24 -2.44 3.26
N ALA A 41 3.14 -3.14 3.52
CA ALA A 41 2.58 -3.30 4.85
C ALA A 41 3.30 -4.40 5.65
N ASN A 42 4.11 -5.24 4.99
CA ASN A 42 4.69 -6.47 5.53
C ASN A 42 3.65 -7.43 6.13
N GLU A 43 2.39 -7.26 5.73
CA GLU A 43 1.23 -7.97 6.26
C GLU A 43 0.42 -8.46 5.07
N ALA A 44 -0.10 -9.69 5.14
CA ALA A 44 -0.96 -10.19 4.06
C ALA A 44 -2.20 -9.30 3.98
N TYR A 45 -2.55 -8.86 2.77
CA TYR A 45 -3.82 -8.18 2.54
C TYR A 45 -4.95 -9.17 2.83
N SER A 46 -5.44 -9.16 4.07
CA SER A 46 -6.61 -9.93 4.48
C SER A 46 -7.82 -9.03 4.31
N ALA A 47 -8.43 -9.07 3.12
CA ALA A 47 -9.77 -8.56 2.93
C ALA A 47 -10.74 -9.54 3.59
N GLU A 48 -10.89 -9.43 4.90
CA GLU A 48 -12.04 -10.01 5.60
C GLU A 48 -13.23 -9.03 5.57
#